data_AF-A0A9X5U798-F1
#
_entry.id   AF-A0A9X5U798-F1
#
_cell.length_a   1.000
_cell.length_b   1.000
_cell.length_c   1.000
_cell.angle_alpha   90.00
_cell.angle_beta   90.00
_cell.angle_gamma   90.00
#
_symmetry.space_group_name_H-M   'P 1'
#
loop_
_entity.id
_entity.type
_entity.pdbx_description
1 polymer ?
#
loop_
_entity_poly.entity_id
_entity_poly.type
_entity_poly.pdbx_seq_one_letter_code
_entity_poly.pdbx_strand_id
1 'polypeptide(L)' 'MFKEPCTILKIKSRPLFFCGLWFVDLELQNENGWRFERRAMFASKSAAENIKIGDNIIP' A
#
# COMPACT_ATOMS: atom_id res chain seq x y z
N MET A 1 11.10 -11.60 0.31
CA MET A 1 9.65 -11.38 0.45
C MET A 1 9.44 -11.01 1.90
N PHE A 2 9.28 -9.72 2.22
CA PHE A 2 9.08 -9.29 3.60
C PHE A 2 7.76 -9.87 4.09
N LYS A 3 7.76 -10.59 5.22
CA LYS A 3 6.56 -11.13 5.88
C LYS A 3 6.17 -10.30 7.10
N GLU A 4 6.82 -9.15 7.26
CA GLU A 4 6.71 -8.27 8.42
C GLU A 4 5.73 -7.13 8.10
N PRO A 5 4.97 -6.66 9.10
CA PRO A 5 4.10 -5.50 8.92
C PRO A 5 4.94 -4.30 8.48
N CYS A 6 4.49 -3.63 7.42
CA CYS A 6 5.15 -2.45 6.89
C CYS A 6 4.23 -1.24 7.01
N THR A 7 4.77 -0.11 7.46
CA THR A 7 4.03 1.13 7.64
C THR A 7 4.02 1.93 6.35
N ILE A 8 2.85 2.47 5.98
CA ILE A 8 2.73 3.37 4.83
C ILE A 8 3.34 4.73 5.17
N LEU A 9 4.40 5.12 4.46
CA LEU A 9 5.01 6.44 4.56
C LEU A 9 4.39 7.44 3.59
N LYS A 10 4.03 6.99 2.38
CA LYS A 10 3.52 7.86 1.32
C LYS A 10 2.58 7.10 0.39
N ILE A 11 1.51 7.78 -0.02
CA ILE A 11 0.63 7.33 -1.09
C ILE A 11 1.05 8.08 -2.37
N LYS A 12 1.56 7.34 -3.36
CA LYS A 12 2.17 7.91 -4.58
C LYS A 12 1.20 8.02 -5.75
N SER A 13 0.13 7.24 -5.75
CA SER A 13 -0.88 7.29 -6.81
C SER A 13 -2.30 7.41 -6.23
N ARG A 14 -3.24 7.86 -7.07
CA ARG A 14 -4.66 7.64 -6.81
C ARG A 14 -5.01 6.17 -7.11
N PRO A 15 -6.13 5.66 -6.56
CA PRO A 15 -6.64 4.34 -6.91
C PRO A 15 -6.87 4.19 -8.42
N LEU A 16 -6.21 3.21 -9.02
CA LEU A 16 -6.35 2.85 -10.43
C LEU A 16 -7.13 1.54 -10.55
N PHE A 17 -8.20 1.52 -11.35
CA PHE A 17 -8.95 0.30 -11.61
C PHE A 17 -8.36 -0.45 -12.82
N PHE A 18 -8.02 -1.72 -12.62
CA PHE A 18 -7.52 -2.59 -13.68
C PHE A 18 -7.93 -4.05 -13.42
N CYS A 19 -8.42 -4.76 -14.43
CA CYS A 19 -8.82 -6.17 -14.34
C CYS A 19 -9.66 -6.56 -13.10
N GLY A 20 -10.62 -5.71 -12.70
CA GLY A 20 -11.49 -5.99 -11.54
C GLY A 20 -10.89 -5.66 -10.17
N LEU A 21 -9.67 -5.13 -10.11
CA LEU A 21 -8.98 -4.76 -8.88
C LEU A 21 -8.61 -3.28 -8.87
N TRP A 22 -8.41 -2.76 -7.67
CA TRP A 22 -7.96 -1.39 -7.42
C TRP A 22 -6.51 -1.40 -6.97
N PHE A 23 -5.68 -0.59 -7.60
CA PHE A 23 -4.24 -0.52 -7.35
C PHE A 23 -3.84 0.84 -6.82
N VAL A 24 -2.95 0.85 -5.83
CA VAL A 24 -2.33 2.09 -5.32
C VAL A 24 -0.84 1.87 -5.15
N ASP A 25 -0.04 2.78 -5.67
CA ASP A 25 1.40 2.78 -5.48
C ASP A 25 1.74 3.48 -4.14
N LEU A 26 2.49 2.79 -3.29
CA LEU A 26 2.80 3.18 -1.92
C LEU A 26 4.31 3.15 -1.68
N GLU A 27 4.77 4.02 -0.78
CA GLU A 27 6.08 3.91 -0.16
C GLU A 27 5.91 3.39 1.26
N LEU A 28 6.61 2.31 1.57
CA LEU A 28 6.50 1.57 2.81
C LEU A 28 7.82 1.61 3.57
N GLN A 29 7.73 1.44 4.89
CA GLN A 29 8.88 1.21 5.75
C GLN A 29 8.66 -0.04 6.59
N ASN A 30 9.66 -0.92 6.63
CA ASN A 30 9.65 -2.06 7.57
C ASN A 30 10.19 -1.66 8.95
N GLU A 31 10.06 -2.55 9.93
CA GLU A 31 10.55 -2.33 11.30
C GLU A 31 12.06 -2.09 11.37
N ASN A 32 12.81 -2.64 10.39
CA ASN A 32 14.25 -2.47 10.25
C ASN A 32 14.65 -1.11 9.62
N GLY A 33 13.68 -0.24 9.32
CA GLY A 33 13.90 1.09 8.78
C GLY A 33 14.08 1.17 7.26
N TRP A 34 14.03 0.03 6.55
CA TRP A 34 14.16 -0.02 5.08
C TRP A 34 12.92 0.55 4.40
N ARG A 35 13.15 1.41 3.40
CA ARG A 35 12.11 2.02 2.60
C ARG A 35 12.06 1.41 1.21
N PHE A 36 10.85 1.11 0.74
CA PHE A 36 10.66 0.55 -0.59
C PHE A 36 9.29 0.91 -1.16
N GLU A 37 9.19 0.88 -2.49
CA GLU A 37 7.94 1.12 -3.20
C GLU A 37 7.20 -0.17 -3.45
N ARG A 38 5.87 -0.12 -3.39
CA ARG A 38 5.02 -1.26 -3.67
C ARG A 38 3.67 -0.84 -4.22
N ARG A 39 3.18 -1.63 -5.18
CA ARG A 39 1.80 -1.58 -5.65
C ARG A 39 0.92 -2.46 -4.77
N ALA A 40 0.03 -1.85 -4.00
CA ALA A 40 -0.98 -2.54 -3.20
C ALA A 40 -2.24 -2.80 -4.03
N MET A 41 -2.91 -3.92 -3.76
CA MET A 41 -4.11 -4.37 -4.46
C MET A 41 -5.29 -4.41 -3.50
N PHE A 42 -6.44 -3.92 -3.95
CA PHE A 42 -7.66 -3.85 -3.18
C PHE A 42 -8.85 -4.39 -3.98
N ALA A 43 -9.75 -5.09 -3.29
CA ALA A 43 -10.95 -5.64 -3.91
C ALA A 43 -12.02 -4.58 -4.20
N SER A 44 -11.93 -3.39 -3.58
CA SER A 44 -12.91 -2.32 -3.76
C SER A 44 -12.26 -0.94 -3.79
N LYS A 45 -12.93 0.00 -4.47
CA LYS A 45 -12.51 1.40 -4.54
C LYS A 45 -12.42 2.04 -3.16
N SER A 46 -13.44 1.79 -2.33
CA SER A 46 -13.52 2.32 -0.97
C SER A 46 -12.33 1.86 -0.13
N ALA A 47 -11.93 0.59 -0.23
CA ALA A 47 -10.73 0.12 0.48
C ALA A 47 -9.46 0.83 0.02
N ALA A 48 -9.30 1.06 -1.29
CA ALA A 48 -8.17 1.78 -1.85
C ALA A 48 -8.15 3.29 -1.50
N GLU A 49 -9.31 3.91 -1.28
CA GLU A 49 -9.43 5.33 -0.90
C GLU A 49 -9.26 5.57 0.61
N ASN A 50 -9.54 4.57 1.44
CA ASN A 50 -9.50 4.69 2.89
C ASN A 50 -8.13 4.44 3.52
N ILE A 51 -7.13 4.02 2.74
CA ILE A 51 -5.76 3.86 3.25
C ILE A 51 -5.17 5.20 3.66
N LYS A 52 -4.38 5.19 4.73
CA LYS A 52 -3.77 6.37 5.31
C LYS A 52 -2.28 6.16 5.54
N ILE A 53 -1.56 7.27 5.55
CA ILE A 53 -0.17 7.30 6.02
C ILE A 53 -0.18 6.90 7.49
N GLY A 54 0.69 5.96 7.87
CA GLY A 54 0.74 5.36 9.19
C GLY A 54 -0.01 4.03 9.32
N ASP A 55 -0.83 3.64 8.33
CA ASP A 55 -1.44 2.31 8.35
C ASP A 55 -0.37 1.23 8.17
N ASN A 56 -0.60 0.08 8.81
CA ASN A 56 0.25 -1.09 8.66
C ASN A 56 -0.36 -2.05 7.64
N ILE A 57 0.40 -2.41 6.63
CA ILE A 57 0.03 -3.43 5.65
C ILE A 57 0.98 -4.60 5.73
N ILE A 58 0.42 -5.81 5.65
CA ILE A 58 1.22 -7.03 5.53
C ILE A 58 1.49 -7.23 4.03
N PRO A 59 2.77 -7.20 3.62
CA PRO A 59 3.17 -7.42 2.23
C PRO A 59 2.85 -8.83 1.72
#